data_AF-A0A0X3PRL9-F1
#
_entry.id   AF-A0A0X3PRL9-F1
#
_cell.length_a   1.000
_cell.length_b   1.000
_cell.length_c   1.000
_cell.angle_alpha   90.00
_cell.angle_beta   90.00
_cell.angle_gamma   90.00
#
_symmetry.space_group_name_H-M   'P 1'
#
loop_
_entity.id
_entity.type
_entity.pdbx_description
1 polymer ?
#
loop_
_entity_poly.entity_id
_entity_poly.type
_entity_poly.pdbx_seq_one_letter_code
_entity_poly.pdbx_strand_id
1 'polypeptide(L)'
;SENPCAAPRPCIQFYPPKRSVQISGNIESGFAAITLIPENSDLPTIAIVMVESDRWVEDPPRVQYLKTIDLKFEFSDKWIFEFDEDIKDIILHGKIKPFSDLETERVLQLLRPYDKNNRHQRMLMRVTGRIETTPQSFTLTGGPDGDETYIFVPSDEAIMPINVAQVFKWPK
;
A
#
# COMPACT_ATOMS: atom_id res chain seq x y z
N SER A 1 -9.78 -15.71 0.83
CA SER A 1 -8.71 -16.62 1.26
C SER A 1 -9.04 -17.11 2.66
N GLU A 2 -9.06 -18.43 2.89
CA GLU A 2 -9.44 -19.07 4.17
C GLU A 2 -8.32 -19.11 5.22
N ASN A 3 -7.20 -18.43 5.01
CA ASN A 3 -6.26 -18.06 6.08
C ASN A 3 -5.54 -16.77 5.66
N PRO A 4 -5.94 -15.59 6.14
CA PRO A 4 -5.19 -14.36 5.86
C PRO A 4 -3.79 -14.49 6.48
N CYS A 5 -2.75 -14.14 5.73
CA CYS A 5 -1.39 -14.05 6.26
C CYS A 5 -1.39 -13.11 7.48
N ALA A 6 -1.36 -13.68 8.68
CA ALA A 6 -1.49 -12.96 9.93
C ALA A 6 -0.47 -13.46 10.95
N ALA A 7 0.12 -12.51 11.69
CA ALA A 7 0.96 -12.84 12.83
C ALA A 7 0.19 -13.72 13.83
N PRO A 8 0.85 -14.69 14.51
CA PRO A 8 2.31 -14.88 14.55
C PRO A 8 2.87 -15.80 13.45
N ARG A 9 2.03 -16.40 12.59
CA ARG A 9 2.48 -17.40 11.62
C ARG A 9 3.27 -16.75 10.47
N PRO A 10 4.48 -17.25 10.16
CA PRO A 10 5.26 -16.76 9.03
C PRO A 10 4.49 -16.95 7.72
N CYS A 11 4.37 -15.87 6.93
CA CYS A 11 3.62 -15.88 5.68
C CYS A 11 4.16 -14.84 4.70
N ILE A 12 4.21 -15.19 3.42
CA ILE A 12 4.55 -14.26 2.33
C ILE A 12 3.30 -14.06 1.48
N GLN A 13 2.91 -12.80 1.31
CA GLN A 13 1.76 -12.41 0.50
C GLN A 13 2.20 -11.44 -0.59
N PHE A 14 1.78 -11.71 -1.83
CA PHE A 14 1.91 -10.80 -2.96
C PHE A 14 0.56 -10.14 -3.23
N TYR A 15 0.58 -8.83 -3.51
CA TYR A 15 -0.61 -8.08 -3.86
C TYR A 15 -0.69 -7.84 -5.37
N PRO A 16 -1.87 -7.97 -6.00
CA PRO A 16 -2.01 -7.74 -7.43
C PRO A 16 -1.63 -6.30 -7.82
N PRO A 17 -0.71 -6.07 -8.79
CA PRO A 17 -0.20 -4.73 -9.09
C PRO A 17 -1.26 -3.72 -9.54
N LYS A 18 -2.31 -4.18 -10.22
CA LYS A 18 -3.44 -3.35 -10.68
C LYS A 18 -4.47 -3.05 -9.59
N ARG A 19 -4.44 -3.79 -8.48
CA ARG A 19 -5.44 -3.72 -7.40
C ARG A 19 -4.81 -3.36 -6.07
N SER A 20 -3.60 -2.82 -6.08
CA SER A 20 -2.92 -2.45 -4.85
C SER A 20 -2.11 -1.19 -4.99
N VAL A 21 -1.96 -0.49 -3.88
CA VAL A 21 -1.08 0.67 -3.73
C VAL A 21 -0.40 0.62 -2.38
N GLN A 22 0.72 1.32 -2.26
CA GLN A 22 1.38 1.53 -0.97
C GLN A 22 1.46 3.03 -0.68
N ILE A 23 1.10 3.41 0.54
CA ILE A 23 1.35 4.74 1.10
C ILE A 23 2.54 4.64 2.05
N SER A 24 3.46 5.60 1.99
CA SER A 24 4.61 5.68 2.91
C SER A 24 4.96 7.12 3.23
N GLY A 25 5.67 7.31 4.35
CA GLY A 25 6.04 8.64 4.85
C GLY A 25 4.94 9.28 5.68
N ASN A 26 5.12 10.56 6.02
CA ASN A 26 4.26 11.27 6.98
C ASN A 26 3.59 12.51 6.37
N ILE A 27 2.46 12.91 6.96
CA ILE A 27 1.84 14.22 6.71
C ILE A 27 2.34 15.19 7.79
N GLU A 28 3.22 16.12 7.45
CA GLU A 28 3.68 17.15 8.42
C GLU A 28 2.57 18.14 8.80
N SER A 29 1.63 18.42 7.89
CA SER A 29 0.42 19.23 8.15
C SER A 29 -0.58 19.16 6.99
N GLY A 30 -1.86 19.38 7.27
CA GLY A 30 -2.93 19.45 6.25
C GLY A 30 -3.65 18.12 6.05
N PHE A 31 -4.11 17.88 4.82
CA PHE A 31 -4.77 16.64 4.43
C PHE A 31 -4.09 16.03 3.21
N ALA A 32 -4.24 14.72 3.05
CA ALA A 32 -3.99 14.03 1.80
C ALA A 32 -5.22 13.21 1.44
N ALA A 33 -5.54 13.11 0.16
CA ALA A 33 -6.55 12.17 -0.30
C ALA A 33 -6.14 11.56 -1.63
N ILE A 34 -6.59 10.33 -1.87
CA ILE A 34 -6.49 9.68 -3.17
C ILE A 34 -7.89 9.40 -3.67
N THR A 35 -8.15 9.78 -4.92
CA THR A 35 -9.36 9.39 -5.64
C THR A 35 -9.01 8.25 -6.57
N LEU A 36 -9.74 7.13 -6.44
CA LEU A 36 -9.52 5.89 -7.18
C LEU A 36 -10.64 5.73 -8.21
N ILE A 37 -10.23 5.60 -9.47
CA ILE A 37 -11.12 5.40 -10.61
C ILE A 37 -11.05 3.92 -11.02
N PRO A 38 -12.17 3.19 -11.04
CA PRO A 38 -12.17 1.77 -11.38
C PRO A 38 -11.97 1.55 -12.89
N GLU A 39 -11.45 0.37 -13.26
CA GLU A 39 -11.41 -0.11 -14.65
C GLU A 39 -12.81 -0.48 -15.16
N ASN A 40 -13.67 -1.01 -14.27
CA ASN A 40 -15.09 -1.19 -14.55
C ASN A 40 -15.84 0.15 -14.43
N SER A 41 -16.37 0.66 -15.54
CA SER A 41 -17.08 1.94 -15.60
C SER A 41 -18.43 1.96 -14.88
N ASP A 42 -18.99 0.80 -14.55
CA ASP A 42 -20.24 0.69 -13.79
C ASP A 42 -20.02 0.90 -12.28
N LEU A 43 -18.77 0.86 -11.83
CA LEU A 43 -18.40 1.06 -10.44
C LEU A 43 -18.15 2.55 -10.13
N PRO A 44 -18.48 2.98 -8.90
CA PRO A 44 -18.35 4.37 -8.50
C PRO A 44 -16.90 4.80 -8.30
N THR A 45 -16.59 6.08 -8.51
CA THR A 45 -15.31 6.65 -8.06
C THR A 45 -15.32 6.79 -6.54
N ILE A 46 -14.27 6.29 -5.89
CA ILE A 46 -14.11 6.35 -4.43
C ILE A 46 -12.95 7.26 -4.06
N ALA A 47 -12.99 7.87 -2.87
CA ALA A 47 -11.83 8.54 -2.29
C ALA A 47 -11.47 7.99 -0.92
N ILE A 48 -10.17 7.88 -0.70
CA ILE A 48 -9.59 7.59 0.60
C ILE A 48 -8.94 8.88 1.09
N VAL A 49 -9.49 9.43 2.17
CA VAL A 49 -8.98 10.62 2.83
C VAL A 49 -8.11 10.19 3.99
N MET A 50 -6.88 10.66 3.99
CA MET A 50 -5.87 10.41 5.02
C MET A 50 -5.72 11.67 5.86
N VAL A 51 -6.03 11.54 7.14
CA VAL A 51 -5.99 12.63 8.10
C VAL A 51 -5.00 12.34 9.21
N GLU A 52 -4.43 13.42 9.75
CA GLU A 52 -3.71 13.39 11.02
C GLU A 52 -4.66 13.93 12.10
N SER A 53 -5.20 13.05 12.97
CA SER A 53 -6.16 13.40 14.05
C SER A 53 -7.49 14.04 13.58
N ASP A 54 -8.29 14.60 14.50
CA ASP A 54 -9.66 15.13 14.32
C ASP A 54 -9.79 16.35 13.39
N ARG A 55 -8.85 16.57 12.45
CA ARG A 55 -8.92 17.68 11.50
C ARG A 55 -9.97 17.39 10.43
N TRP A 56 -10.94 18.28 10.32
CA TRP A 56 -11.90 18.30 9.23
C TRP A 56 -11.20 18.54 7.88
N VAL A 57 -11.61 17.79 6.87
CA VAL A 57 -11.13 17.90 5.49
C VAL A 57 -12.35 18.13 4.60
N GLU A 58 -12.25 19.05 3.64
CA GLU A 58 -13.28 19.21 2.62
C GLU A 58 -13.28 17.97 1.70
N ASP A 59 -14.48 17.44 1.42
CA ASP A 59 -14.64 16.27 0.57
C ASP A 59 -14.06 16.53 -0.84
N PRO A 60 -13.24 15.62 -1.40
CA PRO A 60 -12.74 15.79 -2.75
C PRO A 60 -13.90 15.89 -3.76
N PRO A 61 -13.78 16.75 -4.79
CA PRO A 61 -14.88 16.97 -5.73
C PRO A 61 -15.17 15.71 -6.54
N ARG A 62 -16.46 15.44 -6.80
CA ARG A 62 -16.97 14.36 -7.68
C ARG A 62 -16.71 12.93 -7.19
N VAL A 63 -16.65 12.74 -5.87
CA VAL A 63 -16.52 11.42 -5.24
C VAL A 63 -17.90 10.91 -4.82
N GLN A 64 -18.19 9.64 -5.10
CA GLN A 64 -19.46 9.01 -4.70
C GLN A 64 -19.37 8.33 -3.34
N TYR A 65 -18.17 7.88 -2.95
CA TYR A 65 -17.93 7.24 -1.66
C TYR A 65 -16.62 7.72 -1.04
N LEU A 66 -16.68 8.11 0.22
CA LEU A 66 -15.54 8.59 0.99
C LEU A 66 -15.22 7.62 2.13
N LYS A 67 -13.93 7.31 2.26
CA LYS A 67 -13.38 6.54 3.38
C LYS A 67 -12.29 7.35 4.06
N THR A 68 -12.44 7.62 5.34
CA THR A 68 -11.40 8.29 6.14
C THR A 68 -10.53 7.25 6.84
N ILE A 69 -9.21 7.46 6.81
CA ILE A 69 -8.22 6.68 7.54
C ILE A 69 -7.39 7.65 8.38
N ASP A 70 -7.26 7.35 9.67
CA ASP A 70 -6.36 8.09 10.56
C ASP A 70 -4.95 7.49 10.47
N LEU A 71 -3.99 8.29 10.04
CA LEU A 71 -2.59 7.88 9.95
C LEU A 71 -1.87 7.90 11.30
N LYS A 72 -2.48 8.44 12.38
CA LYS A 72 -1.86 8.48 13.72
C LYS A 72 -1.87 7.14 14.46
N PHE A 73 -2.65 6.16 14.02
CA PHE A 73 -2.69 4.87 14.69
C PHE A 73 -1.54 3.97 14.23
N GLU A 74 -0.48 3.97 15.05
CA GLU A 74 0.55 2.95 15.22
C GLU A 74 1.65 2.90 14.13
N PHE A 75 2.85 3.38 14.47
CA PHE A 75 4.21 2.96 14.03
C PHE A 75 4.41 2.36 12.63
N SER A 76 3.57 2.72 11.66
CA SER A 76 3.52 2.05 10.37
C SER A 76 4.21 2.88 9.32
N ASP A 77 5.46 2.52 9.04
CA ASP A 77 6.27 3.12 7.98
C ASP A 77 5.55 3.10 6.63
N LYS A 78 4.72 2.06 6.40
CA LYS A 78 4.05 1.80 5.13
C LYS A 78 2.66 1.17 5.31
N TRP A 79 1.70 1.66 4.54
CA TRP A 79 0.36 1.10 4.42
C TRP A 79 0.18 0.48 3.04
N ILE A 80 -0.34 -0.74 2.98
CA ILE A 80 -0.75 -1.39 1.73
C ILE A 80 -2.27 -1.39 1.66
N PHE A 81 -2.82 -0.84 0.57
CA PHE A 81 -4.24 -0.93 0.27
C PHE A 81 -4.43 -1.90 -0.89
N GLU A 82 -5.23 -2.93 -0.66
CA GLU A 82 -5.68 -3.90 -1.66
C GLU A 82 -7.15 -3.64 -1.99
N PHE A 83 -7.53 -3.78 -3.24
CA PHE A 83 -8.89 -3.62 -3.74
C PHE A 83 -9.36 -4.92 -4.39
N ASP A 84 -10.65 -5.23 -4.31
CA ASP A 84 -11.22 -6.38 -5.00
C ASP A 84 -11.37 -6.17 -6.52
N GLU A 85 -11.30 -4.91 -6.98
CA GLU A 85 -11.44 -4.49 -8.38
C GLU A 85 -10.18 -3.78 -8.92
N ASP A 86 -10.01 -3.81 -10.25
CA ASP A 86 -8.88 -3.19 -10.94
C ASP A 86 -8.95 -1.66 -10.95
N ILE A 87 -7.84 -1.00 -10.63
CA ILE A 87 -7.71 0.45 -10.62
C ILE A 87 -7.26 0.93 -12.01
N LYS A 88 -8.11 1.73 -12.65
CA LYS A 88 -7.79 2.39 -13.91
C LYS A 88 -6.84 3.56 -13.70
N ASP A 89 -7.19 4.45 -12.77
CA ASP A 89 -6.43 5.66 -12.52
C ASP A 89 -6.57 6.17 -11.08
N ILE A 90 -5.62 7.01 -10.68
CA ILE A 90 -5.55 7.57 -9.32
C ILE A 90 -5.25 9.06 -9.41
N ILE A 91 -6.08 9.87 -8.76
CA ILE A 91 -5.86 11.31 -8.63
C ILE A 91 -5.41 11.59 -7.20
N LEU A 92 -4.30 12.33 -7.07
CA LEU A 92 -3.72 12.74 -5.80
C LEU A 92 -4.24 14.12 -5.40
N HIS A 93 -4.61 14.28 -4.14
CA HIS A 93 -5.11 15.53 -3.57
C HIS A 93 -4.35 15.90 -2.30
N GLY A 94 -4.07 17.19 -2.12
CA GLY A 94 -3.43 17.69 -0.91
C GLY A 94 -1.94 17.32 -0.82
N LYS A 95 -1.48 16.95 0.37
CA LYS A 95 -0.06 16.73 0.70
C LYS A 95 0.39 15.29 0.47
N ILE A 96 0.18 14.80 -0.75
CA ILE A 96 0.69 13.49 -1.21
C ILE A 96 1.32 13.61 -2.59
N LYS A 97 2.41 12.89 -2.81
CA LYS A 97 3.11 12.85 -4.10
C LYS A 97 3.16 11.42 -4.66
N PRO A 98 3.39 11.26 -5.98
CA PRO A 98 3.84 9.97 -6.51
C PRO A 98 5.16 9.55 -5.85
N PHE A 99 5.35 8.24 -5.67
CA PHE A 99 6.57 7.69 -5.09
C PHE A 99 7.83 8.04 -5.91
N SER A 100 8.90 8.40 -5.20
CA SER A 100 10.23 8.69 -5.73
C SER A 100 11.28 8.18 -4.76
N ASP A 101 12.32 7.53 -5.30
CA ASP A 101 13.46 7.05 -4.51
C ASP A 101 14.31 8.20 -3.92
N LEU A 102 14.04 9.44 -4.32
CA LEU A 102 14.77 10.65 -3.89
C LEU A 102 14.08 11.40 -2.74
N GLU A 103 12.82 11.09 -2.44
CA GLU A 103 12.02 11.83 -1.46
C GLU A 103 12.22 11.28 -0.05
N THR A 104 12.22 12.17 0.95
CA THR A 104 12.41 11.79 2.36
C THR A 104 11.12 11.24 3.00
N GLU A 105 11.25 10.54 4.12
CA GLU A 105 10.11 10.01 4.92
C GLU A 105 9.16 11.09 5.46
N ARG A 106 9.53 12.38 5.36
CA ARG A 106 8.69 13.52 5.73
C ARG A 106 7.61 13.85 4.70
N VAL A 107 7.70 13.26 3.51
CA VAL A 107 6.74 13.47 2.42
C VAL A 107 5.90 12.22 2.27
N LEU A 108 4.57 12.36 2.40
CA LEU A 108 3.65 11.27 2.12
C LEU A 108 3.67 10.95 0.62
N GLN A 109 3.86 9.67 0.30
CA GLN A 109 4.04 9.19 -1.05
C GLN A 109 3.09 8.03 -1.36
N LEU A 110 2.55 8.03 -2.58
CA LEU A 110 1.80 6.92 -3.17
C LEU A 110 2.70 6.16 -4.15
N LEU A 111 3.02 4.92 -3.82
CA LEU A 111 3.55 3.96 -4.78
C LEU A 111 2.41 3.21 -5.47
N ARG A 112 2.32 3.39 -6.79
CA ARG A 112 1.46 2.61 -7.68
C ARG A 112 2.30 1.50 -8.34
N PRO A 113 2.07 0.22 -8.03
CA PRO A 113 2.89 -0.88 -8.56
C PRO A 113 2.72 -1.04 -10.07
N TYR A 114 1.49 -0.90 -10.56
CA TYR A 114 1.18 -0.88 -11.98
C TYR A 114 0.87 0.53 -12.47
N ASP A 115 1.82 1.15 -13.19
CA ASP A 115 1.61 2.39 -13.94
C ASP A 115 1.98 2.15 -15.40
N LYS A 116 1.02 2.33 -16.31
CA LYS A 116 1.20 2.11 -17.76
C LYS A 116 2.28 3.01 -18.36
N ASN A 117 2.51 4.18 -17.76
CA ASN A 117 3.49 5.14 -18.23
C ASN A 117 4.88 4.93 -17.59
N ASN A 118 4.97 4.09 -16.56
CA ASN A 118 6.22 3.78 -15.89
C ASN A 118 6.85 2.52 -16.48
N ARG A 119 8.16 2.59 -16.80
CA ARG A 119 8.92 1.44 -17.29
C ARG A 119 9.16 0.40 -16.20
N HIS A 120 9.15 0.81 -14.93
CA HIS A 120 9.38 -0.06 -13.80
C HIS A 120 8.04 -0.50 -13.20
N GLN A 121 7.50 -1.62 -13.69
CA GLN A 121 6.41 -2.29 -13.02
C GLN A 121 6.94 -2.92 -11.74
N ARG A 122 6.25 -2.66 -10.63
CA ARG A 122 6.60 -3.18 -9.31
C ARG A 122 5.53 -4.15 -8.84
N MET A 123 5.87 -4.95 -7.84
CA MET A 123 4.92 -5.74 -7.07
C MET A 123 5.07 -5.39 -5.60
N LEU A 124 3.97 -5.43 -4.85
CA LEU A 124 4.01 -5.30 -3.41
C LEU A 124 4.03 -6.68 -2.79
N MET A 125 4.95 -6.88 -1.86
CA MET A 125 5.07 -8.09 -1.07
C MET A 125 5.01 -7.71 0.41
N ARG A 126 4.27 -8.49 1.18
CA ARG A 126 4.24 -8.37 2.64
C ARG A 126 4.67 -9.70 3.24
N VAL A 127 5.60 -9.62 4.17
CA VAL A 127 6.02 -10.74 5.02
C VAL A 127 5.43 -10.50 6.41
N THR A 128 4.69 -11.46 6.94
CA THR A 128 4.13 -11.41 8.29
C THR A 128 4.58 -12.59 9.13
N GLY A 129 4.45 -12.47 10.45
CA GLY A 129 4.80 -13.51 11.41
C GLY A 129 6.19 -13.36 12.01
N ARG A 130 6.52 -14.25 12.95
CA ARG A 130 7.82 -14.26 13.63
C ARG A 130 8.74 -15.26 12.95
N ILE A 131 9.93 -14.80 12.55
CA ILE A 131 11.02 -15.67 12.09
C ILE A 131 11.95 -15.86 13.28
N GLU A 132 11.88 -17.02 13.94
CA GLU A 132 12.66 -17.27 15.16
C GLU A 132 14.03 -17.87 14.85
N THR A 133 14.07 -19.03 14.19
CA THR A 133 15.32 -19.79 14.01
C THR A 133 15.58 -20.25 12.58
N THR A 134 14.53 -20.35 11.75
CA THR A 134 14.63 -20.88 10.39
C THR A 134 14.51 -19.73 9.39
N PRO A 135 15.50 -19.50 8.51
CA PRO A 135 15.37 -18.55 7.43
C PRO A 135 14.18 -18.88 6.53
N GLN A 136 13.51 -17.85 6.02
CA GLN A 136 12.49 -18.01 4.98
C GLN A 136 13.05 -17.52 3.66
N SER A 137 12.73 -18.20 2.56
CA SER A 137 13.14 -17.76 1.24
C SER A 137 12.02 -17.91 0.22
N PHE A 138 12.12 -17.11 -0.83
CA PHE A 138 11.30 -17.24 -2.02
C PHE A 138 12.13 -16.87 -3.25
N THR A 139 11.74 -17.39 -4.41
CA THR A 139 12.40 -17.10 -5.68
C THR A 139 11.43 -16.33 -6.57
N LEU A 140 11.84 -15.16 -7.03
CA LEU A 140 11.18 -14.45 -8.12
C LEU A 140 11.69 -15.03 -9.43
N THR A 141 10.80 -15.65 -10.19
CA THR A 141 11.16 -16.24 -11.48
C THR A 141 10.84 -15.30 -12.64
N GLY A 142 11.67 -15.30 -13.68
CA GLY A 142 11.39 -14.56 -14.92
C GLY A 142 11.56 -13.04 -14.81
N GLY A 143 12.40 -12.57 -13.88
CA GLY A 143 12.87 -11.19 -13.86
C GLY A 143 13.73 -10.86 -15.08
N PRO A 144 14.01 -9.56 -15.34
CA PRO A 144 14.86 -9.15 -16.45
C PRO A 144 16.27 -9.75 -16.38
N ASP A 145 16.77 -10.03 -15.18
CA ASP A 145 18.08 -10.63 -14.92
C ASP A 145 18.01 -12.15 -14.62
N GLY A 146 16.85 -12.78 -14.83
CA GLY A 146 16.60 -14.19 -14.53
C GLY A 146 15.91 -14.42 -13.18
N ASP A 147 16.14 -15.60 -12.62
CA ASP A 147 15.54 -16.01 -11.34
C ASP A 147 16.37 -15.49 -10.17
N GLU A 148 15.73 -14.81 -9.21
CA GLU A 148 16.39 -14.23 -8.05
C GLU A 148 15.80 -14.80 -6.76
N THR A 149 16.66 -15.30 -5.87
CA THR A 149 16.24 -15.88 -4.58
C THR A 149 16.50 -14.90 -3.45
N TYR A 150 15.45 -14.56 -2.73
CA TYR A 150 15.47 -13.69 -1.56
C TYR A 150 15.40 -14.53 -0.30
N ILE A 151 16.24 -14.20 0.70
CA ILE A 151 16.34 -14.93 1.96
C ILE A 151 16.17 -13.96 3.13
N PHE A 152 15.17 -14.20 3.97
CA PHE A 152 14.95 -13.53 5.24
C PHE A 152 15.60 -14.34 6.35
N VAL A 153 16.66 -13.81 6.94
CA VAL A 153 17.40 -14.43 8.04
C VAL A 153 16.92 -13.84 9.36
N PRO A 154 16.59 -14.66 10.39
CA PRO A 154 16.26 -14.14 11.71
C PRO A 154 17.46 -13.40 12.34
N SER A 155 17.18 -12.33 13.07
CA SER A 155 18.18 -11.58 13.83
C SER A 155 17.57 -11.08 15.13
N ASP A 156 18.29 -11.27 16.24
CA ASP A 156 17.89 -10.78 17.57
C ASP A 156 17.94 -9.25 17.68
N GLU A 157 18.61 -8.58 16.75
CA GLU A 157 18.71 -7.12 16.66
C GLU A 157 17.67 -6.51 15.69
N ALA A 158 16.91 -7.35 14.97
CA ALA A 158 15.92 -6.86 14.02
C ALA A 158 14.72 -6.22 14.74
N ILE A 159 14.42 -4.97 14.38
CA ILE A 159 13.16 -4.35 14.76
C ILE A 159 11.98 -5.06 14.08
N MET A 160 10.82 -5.05 14.71
CA MET A 160 9.58 -5.56 14.12
C MET A 160 8.81 -4.40 13.48
N PRO A 161 8.97 -4.14 12.16
CA PRO A 161 8.22 -3.09 11.50
C PRO A 161 6.73 -3.46 11.48
N ILE A 162 5.87 -2.54 11.89
CA ILE A 162 4.42 -2.72 11.85
C ILE A 162 3.94 -2.19 10.51
N ASN A 163 3.74 -3.05 9.50
CA ASN A 163 3.14 -2.62 8.23
C ASN A 163 1.67 -2.99 8.20
N VAL A 164 0.80 -2.01 8.02
CA VAL A 164 -0.65 -2.23 7.95
C VAL A 164 -1.04 -2.56 6.51
N ALA A 165 -1.84 -3.62 6.35
CA ALA A 165 -2.51 -3.90 5.08
C ALA A 165 -4.02 -3.87 5.29
N GLN A 166 -4.73 -3.18 4.40
CA GLN A 166 -6.18 -3.09 4.40
C GLN A 166 -6.74 -3.54 3.06
N VAL A 167 -7.81 -4.33 3.12
CA VAL A 167 -8.54 -4.78 1.94
C VAL A 167 -9.84 -3.99 1.84
N PHE A 168 -10.03 -3.34 0.71
CA PHE A 168 -11.23 -2.56 0.38
C PHE A 168 -12.09 -3.33 -0.61
N LYS A 169 -13.39 -3.35 -0.32
CA LYS A 169 -14.39 -3.75 -1.29
C LYS A 169 -14.91 -2.52 -2.03
N TRP A 170 -14.93 -2.58 -3.34
CA TRP A 170 -15.49 -1.52 -4.15
C TRP A 170 -17.00 -1.42 -3.88
N PRO A 171 -17.53 -0.21 -3.58
CA PRO A 171 -18.96 -0.02 -3.41
C PRO A 171 -19.71 -0.37 -4.70
N LYS A 172 -20.91 -0.96 -4.57
CA LYS A 172 -21.77 -1.37 -5.70
C LYS A 172 -23.07 -0.60 -5.68
#